data_AF-A0A0F9BZT1-F1
#
_entry.id   AF-A0A0F9BZT1-F1
#
_cell.length_a   1.000
_cell.length_b   1.000
_cell.length_c   1.000
_cell.angle_alpha   90.00
_cell.angle_beta   90.00
_cell.angle_gamma   90.00
#
_symmetry.space_group_name_H-M   'P 1'
#
loop_
_entity.id
_entity.type
_entity.pdbx_description
1 polymer ?
#
loop_
_entity_poly.entity_id
_entity_poly.type
_entity_poly.pdbx_seq_one_letter_code
_entity_poly.pdbx_strand_id
1 'polypeptide(L)'
;MAQRRFKAQESTVYKGLYNTMKKMEATSLKVERDMFNGGCNIIFDRNGKRYVFRCATFDDAQDNFRAAQLSIEYLYRAIEIYGVEGEEFDTIFNSIFIGIEATPDDSVLMIGNQTEWWEILGINQDATKQEIMNAYRSLAKVHHPDTGGDKEVFIKLRDAYEKAISQQ
;
A
#
# COMPACT_ATOMS: atom_id res chain seq x y z
N MET A 1 -7.95 -11.06 -29.16
CA MET A 1 -7.87 -10.74 -27.72
C MET A 1 -7.92 -12.06 -26.98
N ALA A 2 -6.90 -12.36 -26.16
CA ALA A 2 -6.88 -13.60 -25.38
C ALA A 2 -8.10 -13.64 -24.44
N GLN A 3 -8.69 -14.81 -24.26
CA GLN A 3 -9.85 -14.97 -23.38
C GLN A 3 -9.40 -14.81 -21.92
N ARG A 4 -10.05 -13.89 -21.19
CA ARG A 4 -9.77 -13.67 -19.76
C ARG A 4 -9.92 -14.96 -18.95
N ARG A 5 -8.92 -15.22 -18.10
CA ARG A 5 -8.86 -16.37 -17.20
C ARG A 5 -9.87 -16.28 -16.07
N PHE A 6 -10.04 -15.09 -15.49
CA PHE A 6 -10.99 -14.87 -14.42
C PHE A 6 -12.22 -14.12 -14.93
N LYS A 7 -13.42 -14.57 -14.50
CA LYS A 7 -14.69 -13.91 -14.85
C LYS A 7 -15.11 -12.83 -13.85
N ALA A 8 -14.31 -12.60 -12.80
CA ALA A 8 -14.66 -11.67 -11.74
C ALA A 8 -14.68 -10.23 -12.26
N GLN A 9 -15.72 -9.49 -11.86
CA GLN A 9 -15.83 -8.05 -12.08
C GLN A 9 -14.77 -7.33 -11.24
N GLU A 10 -14.18 -6.28 -11.80
CA GLU A 10 -13.11 -5.51 -11.16
C GLU A 10 -13.52 -4.97 -9.79
N SER A 11 -14.75 -4.46 -9.66
CA SER A 11 -15.32 -3.99 -8.38
C SER A 11 -15.35 -5.07 -7.30
N THR A 12 -15.57 -6.33 -7.68
CA THR A 12 -15.54 -7.47 -6.75
C THR A 12 -14.12 -7.76 -6.28
N VAL A 13 -13.13 -7.63 -7.18
CA VAL A 13 -11.71 -7.81 -6.84
C VAL A 13 -11.25 -6.73 -5.86
N TYR A 14 -11.54 -5.45 -6.14
CA TYR A 14 -11.22 -4.35 -5.24
C TYR A 14 -11.92 -4.48 -3.89
N LYS A 15 -13.20 -4.84 -3.86
CA LYS A 15 -13.93 -5.04 -2.61
C LYS A 15 -13.32 -6.17 -1.77
N GLY A 16 -12.94 -7.27 -2.39
CA GLY A 16 -12.24 -8.38 -1.74
C GLY A 16 -10.91 -7.92 -1.16
N LEU A 17 -10.09 -7.25 -1.97
CA LEU A 17 -8.79 -6.72 -1.57
C LEU A 17 -8.90 -5.75 -0.39
N TYR A 18 -9.80 -4.77 -0.48
CA TYR A 18 -10.01 -3.76 0.57
C TYR A 18 -10.42 -4.39 1.90
N ASN A 19 -11.31 -5.39 1.86
CA ASN A 19 -11.70 -6.12 3.06
C ASN A 19 -10.53 -6.86 3.69
N THR A 20 -9.66 -7.49 2.89
CA THR A 20 -8.45 -8.14 3.39
C THR A 20 -7.48 -7.12 3.97
N MET A 21 -7.25 -6.00 3.29
CA MET A 21 -6.37 -4.92 3.76
C MET A 21 -6.82 -4.36 5.10
N LYS A 22 -8.12 -4.11 5.27
CA LYS A 22 -8.68 -3.64 6.56
C LYS A 22 -8.42 -4.62 7.70
N LYS A 23 -8.53 -5.92 7.43
CA LYS A 23 -8.26 -6.97 8.44
C LYS A 23 -6.77 -7.08 8.78
N MET A 24 -5.90 -6.86 7.81
CA MET A 24 -4.45 -6.80 7.99
C MET A 24 -3.99 -5.41 8.49
N GLU A 25 -4.89 -4.51 8.90
CA GLU A 25 -4.59 -3.14 9.31
C GLU A 25 -3.65 -2.41 8.35
N ALA A 26 -3.76 -2.70 7.05
CA ALA A 26 -2.94 -2.12 6.01
C ALA A 26 -3.49 -0.77 5.56
N THR A 27 -2.60 0.15 5.23
CA THR A 27 -2.88 1.51 4.76
C THR A 27 -2.27 1.75 3.38
N SER A 28 -2.55 2.92 2.79
CA SER A 28 -1.91 3.37 1.55
C SER A 28 -2.07 2.41 0.36
N LEU A 29 -3.19 1.68 0.28
CA LEU A 29 -3.42 0.70 -0.78
C LEU A 29 -3.38 1.37 -2.16
N LYS A 30 -2.45 0.94 -3.00
CA LYS A 30 -2.33 1.34 -4.41
C LYS A 30 -2.26 0.09 -5.28
N VAL A 31 -2.96 0.11 -6.40
CA VAL A 31 -2.92 -0.97 -7.40
C VAL A 31 -2.44 -0.37 -8.70
N GLU A 32 -1.24 -0.75 -9.12
CA GLU A 32 -0.65 -0.36 -10.40
C GLU A 32 -0.77 -1.50 -11.38
N ARG A 33 -1.18 -1.18 -12.61
CA ARG A 33 -1.37 -2.15 -13.68
C ARG A 33 -0.61 -1.68 -14.89
N ASP A 34 0.26 -2.55 -15.40
CA ASP A 34 0.94 -2.34 -16.66
C ASP A 34 0.05 -2.88 -17.78
N MET A 35 -0.62 -1.97 -18.49
CA MET A 35 -1.52 -2.32 -19.58
C MET A 35 -0.75 -2.77 -20.84
N PHE A 36 0.57 -2.54 -20.91
CA PHE A 36 1.41 -2.92 -22.04
C PHE A 36 2.03 -4.30 -21.85
N ASN A 37 2.59 -4.56 -20.66
CA ASN A 37 3.23 -5.85 -20.34
C ASN A 37 2.33 -6.81 -19.55
N GLY A 38 1.09 -6.40 -19.25
CA GLY A 38 0.12 -7.21 -18.53
C GLY A 38 0.38 -7.32 -17.02
N GLY A 39 1.44 -6.71 -16.48
CA GLY A 39 1.79 -6.82 -15.06
C GLY A 39 0.82 -6.11 -14.10
N CYS A 40 0.84 -6.52 -12.83
CA CYS A 40 0.12 -5.86 -11.75
C CYS A 40 0.98 -5.80 -10.47
N ASN A 41 1.01 -4.64 -9.83
CA ASN A 41 1.62 -4.43 -8.52
C ASN A 41 0.53 -3.99 -7.53
N ILE A 42 0.40 -4.69 -6.40
CA ILE A 42 -0.41 -4.25 -5.26
C ILE A 42 0.55 -3.74 -4.20
N ILE A 43 0.41 -2.46 -3.85
CA ILE A 43 1.29 -1.77 -2.91
C ILE A 43 0.46 -1.38 -1.70
N PHE A 44 0.98 -1.60 -0.50
CA PHE A 44 0.32 -1.20 0.75
C PHE A 44 1.34 -1.07 1.87
N ASP A 45 0.98 -0.34 2.92
CA ASP A 45 1.81 -0.14 4.11
C ASP A 45 1.20 -0.90 5.30
N ARG A 46 2.02 -1.57 6.11
CA ARG A 46 1.61 -2.18 7.38
C ARG A 46 2.76 -2.07 8.38
N ASN A 47 2.47 -1.71 9.63
CA ASN A 47 3.47 -1.58 10.71
C ASN A 47 4.68 -0.70 10.32
N GLY A 48 4.45 0.36 9.55
CA GLY A 48 5.50 1.27 9.08
C GLY A 48 6.40 0.71 7.97
N LYS A 49 6.10 -0.47 7.44
CA LYS A 49 6.80 -1.07 6.28
C LYS A 49 5.90 -1.04 5.06
N ARG A 50 6.51 -0.76 3.89
CA ARG A 50 5.84 -0.86 2.59
C ARG A 50 6.03 -2.25 2.01
N TYR A 51 4.94 -2.81 1.52
CA TYR A 51 4.91 -4.09 0.84
C TYR A 51 4.46 -3.88 -0.59
N VAL A 52 5.11 -4.60 -1.50
CA VAL A 52 4.72 -4.65 -2.91
C VAL A 52 4.48 -6.11 -3.25
N PHE A 53 3.35 -6.40 -3.90
CA PHE A 53 3.02 -7.73 -4.39
C PHE A 53 2.93 -7.65 -5.92
N ARG A 54 3.94 -8.18 -6.60
CA ARG A 54 4.03 -8.17 -8.08
C ARG A 54 3.47 -9.47 -8.64
N CYS A 55 2.63 -9.35 -9.66
CA CYS A 55 2.11 -10.49 -10.42
C CYS A 55 2.15 -10.16 -11.91
N ALA A 56 2.87 -10.97 -12.67
CA ALA A 56 3.05 -10.83 -14.12
C ALA A 56 2.94 -12.19 -14.83
N THR A 57 2.21 -13.13 -14.22
CA THR A 57 2.11 -14.52 -14.70
C THR A 57 1.26 -14.64 -15.97
N PHE A 58 0.29 -13.75 -16.14
CA PHE A 58 -0.64 -13.74 -17.27
C PHE A 58 -0.36 -12.55 -18.20
N ASP A 59 -0.83 -12.63 -19.44
CA ASP A 59 -0.68 -11.52 -20.39
C ASP A 59 -1.64 -10.35 -20.12
N ASP A 60 -2.69 -10.59 -19.32
CA ASP A 60 -3.72 -9.61 -18.99
C ASP A 60 -3.56 -9.05 -17.56
N ALA A 61 -3.54 -7.72 -17.46
CA ALA A 61 -3.34 -7.03 -16.19
C ALA A 61 -4.51 -7.18 -15.21
N GLN A 62 -5.74 -7.39 -15.69
CA GLN A 62 -6.86 -7.67 -14.79
C GLN A 62 -6.79 -9.09 -14.25
N ASP A 63 -6.33 -10.06 -15.05
CA ASP A 63 -6.14 -11.42 -14.59
C ASP A 63 -4.98 -11.53 -13.59
N ASN A 64 -3.87 -10.82 -13.83
CA ASN A 64 -2.79 -10.70 -12.84
C ASN A 64 -3.24 -9.97 -11.57
N PHE A 65 -4.07 -8.93 -11.68
CA PHE A 65 -4.63 -8.26 -10.52
C PHE A 65 -5.51 -9.21 -9.68
N ARG A 66 -6.39 -9.98 -10.33
CA ARG A 66 -7.22 -10.97 -9.64
C ARG A 66 -6.39 -12.07 -9.00
N ALA A 67 -5.35 -12.55 -9.68
CA ALA A 67 -4.44 -13.55 -9.14
C ALA A 67 -3.71 -13.02 -7.90
N ALA A 68 -3.14 -11.81 -7.97
CA ALA A 68 -2.49 -11.15 -6.85
C ALA A 68 -3.42 -10.97 -5.65
N GLN A 69 -4.63 -10.48 -5.89
CA GLN A 69 -5.63 -10.29 -4.83
C GLN A 69 -6.00 -11.60 -4.14
N LEU A 70 -6.22 -12.68 -4.91
CA LEU A 70 -6.53 -13.99 -4.36
C LEU A 70 -5.35 -14.55 -3.56
N SER A 71 -4.12 -14.41 -4.06
CA SER A 71 -2.91 -14.83 -3.33
C SER A 71 -2.83 -14.17 -1.96
N ILE A 72 -2.97 -12.85 -1.89
CA ILE A 72 -2.96 -12.11 -0.62
C ILE A 72 -4.09 -12.59 0.30
N GLU A 73 -5.30 -12.77 -0.23
CA GLU A 73 -6.45 -13.22 0.56
C GLU A 73 -6.26 -14.63 1.12
N TYR A 74 -5.74 -15.57 0.31
CA TYR A 74 -5.47 -16.93 0.76
C TYR A 74 -4.33 -17.00 1.77
N LEU A 75 -3.27 -16.21 1.58
CA LEU A 75 -2.17 -16.12 2.55
C LEU A 75 -2.67 -15.60 3.89
N TYR A 76 -3.45 -14.51 3.89
CA TYR A 76 -4.05 -13.98 5.11
C TYR A 76 -4.95 -15.02 5.81
N ARG A 77 -5.83 -15.70 5.05
CA ARG A 77 -6.69 -16.77 5.60
C ARG A 77 -5.87 -17.94 6.14
N ALA A 78 -4.77 -18.31 5.49
CA ALA A 78 -3.90 -19.40 5.92
C ALA A 78 -3.35 -19.15 7.33
N ILE A 79 -2.91 -17.92 7.59
CA ILE A 79 -2.32 -17.52 8.87
C ILE A 79 -3.39 -17.41 9.96
N GLU A 80 -4.54 -16.80 9.66
CA GLU A 80 -5.61 -16.53 10.63
C GLU A 80 -6.47 -17.74 10.97
N ILE A 81 -6.87 -18.52 9.97
CA ILE A 81 -7.86 -19.60 10.16
C ILE A 81 -7.18 -20.89 10.60
N TYR A 82 -5.99 -21.17 10.11
CA TYR A 82 -5.30 -22.43 10.37
C TYR A 82 -4.27 -22.33 11.49
N GLY A 83 -4.17 -21.17 12.15
CA GLY A 83 -3.45 -20.99 13.41
C GLY A 83 -2.06 -21.61 13.38
N VAL A 84 -1.20 -21.13 12.49
CA VAL A 84 0.21 -21.56 12.44
C VAL A 84 0.83 -21.25 13.81
N GLU A 85 0.86 -22.24 14.70
CA GLU A 85 1.45 -22.15 16.03
C GLU A 85 2.97 -22.15 15.90
N GLY A 86 3.54 -20.96 15.86
CA GLY A 86 4.98 -20.75 15.78
C GLY A 86 5.29 -19.43 15.09
N GLU A 87 5.61 -18.43 15.90
CA GLU A 87 5.85 -17.01 15.56
C GLU A 87 4.59 -16.12 15.49
N GLU A 88 4.72 -14.88 16.00
CA GLU A 88 3.68 -13.84 15.92
C GLU A 88 3.28 -13.62 14.44
N PHE A 89 1.99 -13.36 14.17
CA PHE A 89 1.45 -13.11 12.80
C PHE A 89 2.38 -12.25 11.96
N ASP A 90 2.96 -11.22 12.57
CA ASP A 90 3.87 -10.29 11.91
C ASP A 90 5.18 -10.94 11.42
N THR A 91 5.70 -11.96 12.10
CA THR A 91 6.91 -12.67 11.64
C THR A 91 6.63 -13.54 10.42
N ILE A 92 5.51 -14.27 10.43
CA ILE A 92 5.06 -15.08 9.29
C ILE A 92 4.70 -14.16 8.12
N PHE A 93 4.00 -13.05 8.40
CA PHE A 93 3.68 -12.05 7.40
C PHE A 93 4.95 -11.45 6.80
N ASN A 94 5.91 -11.04 7.64
CA ASN A 94 7.19 -10.54 7.16
C ASN A 94 7.88 -11.59 6.30
N SER A 95 7.99 -12.86 6.72
CA SER A 95 8.70 -13.89 5.94
C SER A 95 8.06 -14.18 4.59
N ILE A 96 6.74 -14.16 4.49
CA ILE A 96 5.99 -14.37 3.24
C ILE A 96 6.10 -13.15 2.31
N PHE A 97 6.04 -11.95 2.87
CA PHE A 97 6.03 -10.71 2.10
C PHE A 97 7.42 -10.04 1.97
N ILE A 98 8.49 -10.66 2.51
CA ILE A 98 9.91 -10.26 2.37
C ILE A 98 10.38 -10.26 0.91
N GLY A 99 9.65 -10.90 -0.01
CA GLY A 99 10.04 -11.03 -1.42
C GLY A 99 10.12 -9.71 -2.21
N ILE A 100 9.67 -8.59 -1.68
CA ILE A 100 9.83 -7.27 -2.33
C ILE A 100 10.03 -6.24 -1.23
N GLU A 101 11.24 -6.19 -0.67
CA GLU A 101 11.75 -4.94 -0.10
C GLU A 101 11.59 -3.88 -1.20
N ALA A 102 10.50 -3.09 -1.12
CA ALA A 102 10.64 -1.69 -1.40
C ALA A 102 11.68 -1.25 -0.37
N THR A 103 12.94 -1.23 -0.79
CA THR A 103 14.01 -0.64 -0.02
C THR A 103 13.50 0.70 0.51
N PRO A 104 13.91 1.14 1.71
CA PRO A 104 13.54 2.46 2.24
C PRO A 104 13.68 3.61 1.22
N ASP A 105 14.50 3.40 0.18
CA ASP A 105 14.67 4.25 -1.00
C ASP A 105 13.44 4.45 -1.90
N ASP A 106 12.41 3.59 -1.87
CA ASP A 106 11.18 3.81 -2.65
C ASP A 106 10.22 4.83 -2.00
N SER A 107 10.39 5.12 -0.71
CA SER A 107 9.84 6.34 -0.10
C SER A 107 10.65 7.60 -0.47
N VAL A 108 11.95 7.44 -0.77
CA VAL A 108 12.84 8.55 -1.17
C VAL A 108 12.54 8.99 -2.62
N LEU A 109 12.07 8.09 -3.49
CA LEU A 109 11.73 8.43 -4.88
C LEU A 109 10.36 9.11 -5.07
N MET A 110 9.40 8.98 -4.14
CA MET A 110 8.06 9.58 -4.31
C MET A 110 7.91 10.98 -3.68
N ILE A 111 8.70 11.33 -2.67
CA ILE A 111 8.64 12.68 -2.08
C ILE A 111 9.61 13.64 -2.80
N GLY A 112 10.44 13.14 -3.71
CA GLY A 112 11.36 13.95 -4.52
C GLY A 112 10.67 14.93 -5.47
N ASN A 113 9.50 14.56 -6.02
CA ASN A 113 8.90 15.27 -7.15
C ASN A 113 7.41 15.64 -6.98
N GLN A 114 6.80 15.31 -5.85
CA GLN A 114 5.40 15.67 -5.57
C GLN A 114 5.31 17.06 -4.94
N THR A 115 4.54 17.95 -5.56
CA THR A 115 4.30 19.32 -5.08
C THR A 115 3.02 19.44 -4.27
N GLU A 116 2.09 18.51 -4.49
CA GLU A 116 0.72 18.57 -3.98
C GLU A 116 0.58 17.87 -2.64
N TRP A 117 -0.17 18.50 -1.74
CA TRP A 117 -0.22 18.09 -0.33
C TRP A 117 -0.93 16.74 -0.13
N TRP A 118 -1.96 16.43 -0.93
CA TRP A 118 -2.73 15.19 -0.81
C TRP A 118 -1.91 13.98 -1.25
N GLU A 119 -1.01 14.15 -2.21
CA GLU A 119 -0.10 13.10 -2.65
C GLU A 119 0.98 12.81 -1.60
N ILE A 120 1.58 13.87 -1.03
CA ILE A 120 2.58 13.75 0.04
C ILE A 120 1.98 13.11 1.30
N LEU A 121 0.73 13.44 1.63
CA LEU A 121 0.02 12.86 2.78
C LEU A 121 -0.64 11.50 2.47
N GLY A 122 -0.65 11.05 1.21
CA GLY A 122 -1.25 9.78 0.81
C GLY A 122 -2.77 9.70 0.99
N ILE A 123 -3.48 10.82 0.83
CA ILE A 123 -4.93 10.96 1.05
C ILE A 123 -5.61 11.58 -0.18
N ASN A 124 -6.95 11.62 -0.18
CA ASN A 124 -7.71 12.26 -1.24
C ASN A 124 -7.58 13.80 -1.14
N GLN A 125 -7.58 14.51 -2.27
CA GLN A 125 -7.64 15.98 -2.32
C GLN A 125 -8.87 16.53 -1.58
N ASP A 126 -9.97 15.76 -1.54
CA ASP A 126 -11.22 16.10 -0.85
C ASP A 126 -11.28 15.54 0.58
N ALA A 127 -10.17 15.01 1.11
CA ALA A 127 -10.11 14.50 2.48
C ALA A 127 -10.48 15.59 3.47
N THR A 128 -11.11 15.23 4.58
CA THR A 128 -11.53 16.14 5.66
C THR A 128 -10.36 16.60 6.54
N LYS A 129 -10.53 17.69 7.30
CA LYS A 129 -9.51 18.20 8.26
C LYS A 129 -9.01 17.10 9.20
N GLN A 130 -9.94 16.26 9.64
CA GLN A 130 -9.64 15.16 10.56
C GLN A 130 -8.81 14.06 9.88
N GLU A 131 -9.08 13.73 8.62
CA GLU A 131 -8.29 12.77 7.84
C GLU A 131 -6.88 13.29 7.56
N ILE A 132 -6.73 14.58 7.23
CA ILE A 132 -5.43 15.25 7.05
C ILE A 132 -4.59 15.19 8.33
N MET A 133 -5.19 15.53 9.48
CA MET A 133 -4.50 15.48 10.77
C MET A 133 -4.06 14.05 11.14
N ASN A 134 -4.90 13.06 10.87
CA ASN A 134 -4.59 11.67 11.16
C ASN A 134 -3.46 11.15 10.26
N ALA A 135 -3.51 11.44 8.96
CA ALA A 135 -2.46 11.06 8.01
C ALA A 135 -1.11 11.69 8.38
N TYR A 136 -1.11 12.99 8.68
CA TYR A 136 0.09 13.70 9.12
C TYR A 136 0.69 13.08 10.38
N ARG A 137 -0.11 12.82 11.42
CA ARG A 137 0.39 12.24 12.69
C ARG A 137 1.01 10.86 12.49
N SER A 138 0.39 10.02 11.67
CA SER A 138 0.90 8.69 11.36
C SER A 138 2.25 8.76 10.64
N LEU A 139 2.35 9.60 9.60
CA LEU A 139 3.57 9.78 8.82
C LEU A 139 4.67 10.47 9.64
N ALA A 140 4.31 11.45 10.47
CA ALA A 140 5.26 12.19 11.31
C ALA A 140 5.91 11.29 12.35
N LYS A 141 5.17 10.31 12.90
CA LYS A 141 5.73 9.32 13.83
C LYS A 141 6.75 8.38 13.16
N VAL A 142 6.57 8.11 11.87
CA VAL A 142 7.45 7.22 11.09
C VAL A 142 8.71 7.97 10.62
N HIS A 143 8.52 9.19 10.11
CA HIS A 143 9.61 9.97 9.52
C HIS A 143 10.24 10.98 10.49
N HIS A 144 9.94 10.90 11.79
CA HIS A 144 10.54 11.83 12.75
C HIS A 144 12.07 11.63 12.79
N PRO A 145 12.88 12.69 12.70
CA PRO A 145 14.33 12.58 12.78
C PRO A 145 14.79 11.93 14.10
N ASP A 146 14.11 12.22 15.21
CA ASP A 146 14.43 11.62 16.51
C ASP A 146 14.20 10.10 16.58
N THR A 147 13.44 9.51 15.66
CA THR A 147 13.22 8.05 15.57
C THR A 147 13.98 7.42 14.40
N GLY A 148 14.95 8.12 13.83
CA GLY A 148 15.76 7.64 12.70
C GLY A 148 15.15 7.91 11.31
N GLY A 149 14.14 8.78 11.22
CA GLY A 149 13.56 9.22 9.96
C GLY A 149 14.38 10.28 9.23
N ASP A 150 14.12 10.45 7.94
CA ASP A 150 14.78 11.47 7.12
C ASP A 150 14.21 12.87 7.40
N LYS A 151 15.11 13.79 7.77
CA LYS A 151 14.78 15.18 8.09
C LYS A 151 14.16 15.94 6.89
N GLU A 152 14.62 15.70 5.67
CA GLU A 152 14.09 16.36 4.48
C GLU A 152 12.66 15.89 4.18
N VAL A 153 12.41 14.59 4.37
CA VAL A 153 11.06 14.01 4.26
C VAL A 153 10.14 14.61 5.31
N PHE A 154 10.61 14.74 6.55
CA PHE A 154 9.82 15.34 7.62
C PHE A 154 9.45 16.80 7.34
N ILE A 155 10.38 17.58 6.78
CA ILE A 155 10.12 18.96 6.36
C ILE A 155 9.04 19.00 5.29
N LYS A 156 9.14 18.18 4.23
CA LYS A 156 8.13 18.13 3.16
C LYS A 156 6.76 17.68 3.66
N LEU A 157 6.72 16.73 4.59
CA LEU A 157 5.50 16.27 5.23
C LEU A 157 4.80 17.39 6.01
N ARG A 158 5.57 18.18 6.76
CA ARG A 158 5.06 19.34 7.49
C ARG A 158 4.54 20.41 6.54
N ASP A 159 5.30 20.74 5.51
CA ASP A 159 4.91 21.76 4.53
C ASP A 159 3.64 21.35 3.76
N ALA A 160 3.47 20.05 3.46
CA ALA A 160 2.24 19.50 2.90
C ALA A 160 1.05 19.65 3.86
N TYR A 161 1.24 19.33 5.14
CA TYR A 161 0.19 19.50 6.15
C TYR A 161 -0.24 20.95 6.30
N GLU A 162 0.70 21.90 6.31
CA GLU A 162 0.39 23.33 6.38
C GLU A 162 -0.42 23.80 5.16
N LYS A 163 -0.02 23.38 3.95
CA LYS A 163 -0.79 23.64 2.72
C LYS A 163 -2.20 23.05 2.79
N ALA A 164 -2.33 21.80 3.23
CA ALA A 164 -3.62 21.11 3.34
C ALA A 164 -4.60 21.86 4.24
N ILE A 165 -4.14 22.31 5.41
CA ILE A 165 -4.96 23.06 6.37
C ILE A 165 -5.33 24.45 5.84
N SER A 166 -4.45 25.09 5.06
CA SER A 166 -4.71 26.42 4.49
C SER A 166 -5.74 26.43 3.35
N GLN A 167 -5.90 25.31 2.64
CA GLN A 167 -6.77 25.20 1.46
C GLN A 167 -8.19 24.69 1.79
N GLN A 168 -8.50 24.50 3.06
CA GLN A 168 -9.65 23.70 3.52
C GLN A 168 -10.54 24.39 4.56
#